data_AF-A0A965Q448-F1
#
_entry.id   AF-A0A965Q448-F1
#
_cell.length_a   1.000
_cell.length_b   1.000
_cell.length_c   1.000
_cell.angle_alpha   90.00
_cell.angle_beta   90.00
_cell.angle_gamma   90.00
#
_symmetry.space_group_name_H-M   'P 1'
#
loop_
_entity.id
_entity.type
_entity.pdbx_description
1 polymer ?
#
loop_
_entity_poly.entity_id
_entity_poly.type
_entity_poly.pdbx_seq_one_letter_code
_entity_poly.pdbx_strand_id
1 'polypeptide(L)'
;DFLAKYVKSKKDAAAILAVDTSIIKPTLGYVAKMATNGLEFPTVLEKYKTKLDEYIEELIVEGNEVLASKQAKAAVKAAAPVISIQERTREAAREHIGFIEGEIDDFIASGCKSKFSTFEYLQKIGVKGGYMTYIIEHFQPIYEEIQEALRGEDEQLVEGYSFLTKPRKRKLIAFYANILNDCREWQKESRGKRKSRKRKVKTPKDLVKSLKFKESDTEFKIESVKPENIIGATQVWVFDTKTRFLHKYVSDIGMSVKGSTLKEFDEDQSFKKKIRESYCERVLDDVVNGGKVKLRKSIADIAAKEVPVTGRIGKEMVIVRVLK
;
A
#
# COMPACT_ATOMS: atom_id res chain seq x y z
N ASP A 1 24.36 9.11 23.61
CA ASP A 1 23.74 10.41 23.27
C ASP A 1 24.59 11.63 23.55
N PHE A 2 24.93 11.96 24.81
CA PHE A 2 25.69 13.19 25.10
C PHE A 2 27.11 13.20 24.49
N LEU A 3 27.81 12.05 24.52
CA LEU A 3 29.10 11.87 23.84
C LEU A 3 28.99 12.07 22.32
N ALA A 4 27.95 11.50 21.69
CA ALA A 4 27.70 11.65 20.27
C ALA A 4 27.31 13.09 19.87
N LYS A 5 26.72 13.88 20.78
CA LYS A 5 26.41 15.30 20.57
C LYS A 5 27.62 16.22 20.77
N TYR A 6 28.58 15.79 21.58
CA TYR A 6 29.82 16.53 21.81
C TYR A 6 30.75 16.48 20.58
N VAL A 7 30.74 15.37 19.84
CA VAL A 7 31.51 15.25 18.59
C VAL A 7 30.81 15.98 17.43
N LYS A 8 31.56 16.82 16.71
CA LYS A 8 31.04 17.65 15.61
C LYS A 8 30.80 16.86 14.31
N SER A 9 31.47 15.73 14.14
CA SER A 9 31.38 14.87 12.94
C SER A 9 30.21 13.88 13.05
N LYS A 10 29.38 13.84 12.01
CA LYS A 10 28.25 12.90 11.91
C LYS A 10 28.69 11.43 11.83
N LYS A 11 29.89 11.16 11.29
CA LYS A 11 30.44 9.80 11.20
C LYS A 11 30.86 9.28 12.57
N ASP A 12 31.53 10.13 13.33
CA ASP A 12 32.08 9.78 14.64
C ASP A 12 30.95 9.64 15.66
N ALA A 13 29.92 10.48 15.57
CA ALA A 13 28.69 10.31 16.33
C ALA A 13 27.99 8.96 16.05
N ALA A 14 28.00 8.49 14.80
CA ALA A 14 27.43 7.20 14.43
C ALA A 14 28.27 6.02 14.94
N ALA A 15 29.60 6.15 14.97
CA ALA A 15 30.50 5.16 15.56
C ALA A 15 30.24 5.03 17.07
N ILE A 16 30.17 6.14 17.80
CA ILE A 16 29.90 6.14 19.25
C ILE A 16 28.52 5.55 19.59
N LEU A 17 27.51 5.79 18.74
CA LEU A 17 26.17 5.20 18.90
C LEU A 17 26.12 3.70 18.55
N ALA A 18 27.12 3.17 17.86
CA ALA A 18 27.19 1.76 17.48
C ALA A 18 27.79 0.87 18.57
N VAL A 19 28.55 1.46 19.51
CA VAL A 19 29.17 0.79 20.66
C VAL A 19 28.11 0.37 21.68
N ASP A 20 28.36 -0.73 22.40
CA ASP A 20 27.49 -1.20 23.47
C ASP A 20 27.45 -0.17 24.62
N THR A 21 26.24 0.15 25.07
CA THR A 21 25.99 1.04 26.21
C THR A 21 26.67 0.60 27.50
N SER A 22 26.98 -0.69 27.64
CA SER A 22 27.64 -1.26 28.83
C SER A 22 29.10 -0.83 28.99
N ILE A 23 29.74 -0.40 27.88
CA ILE A 23 31.16 0.01 27.83
C ILE A 23 31.29 1.52 28.10
N ILE A 24 30.18 2.25 28.03
CA ILE A 24 30.15 3.71 28.16
C ILE A 24 30.24 4.13 29.63
N LYS A 25 31.31 4.84 29.99
CA LYS A 25 31.53 5.42 31.32
C LYS A 25 30.56 6.60 31.55
N PRO A 26 29.59 6.50 32.49
CA PRO A 26 28.58 7.56 32.67
C PRO A 26 29.18 8.90 33.12
N THR A 27 30.28 8.86 33.87
CA THR A 27 31.01 10.03 34.36
C THR A 27 31.48 10.94 33.22
N LEU A 28 32.08 10.37 32.18
CA LEU A 28 32.54 11.11 31.00
C LEU A 28 31.35 11.57 30.12
N GLY A 29 30.25 10.82 30.14
CA GLY A 29 28.98 11.26 29.54
C GLY A 29 28.41 12.53 30.17
N TYR A 30 28.53 12.70 31.49
CA TYR A 30 28.13 13.93 32.17
C TYR A 30 29.07 15.10 31.87
N VAL A 31 30.38 14.86 31.77
CA VAL A 31 31.35 15.89 31.36
C VAL A 31 31.07 16.38 29.94
N ALA A 32 30.78 15.46 29.00
CA ALA A 32 30.36 15.82 27.64
C ALA A 32 29.07 16.65 27.64
N LYS A 33 28.08 16.30 28.48
CA LYS A 33 26.84 17.09 28.64
C LYS A 33 27.12 18.52 29.11
N MET A 34 28.00 18.68 30.11
CA MET A 34 28.39 20.01 30.62
C MET A 34 29.06 20.84 29.53
N ALA A 35 29.97 20.23 28.76
CA ALA A 35 30.63 20.91 27.65
C ALA A 35 29.65 21.30 26.53
N THR A 36 28.70 20.43 26.15
CA THR A 36 27.67 20.76 25.15
C THR A 36 26.71 21.85 25.59
N ASN A 37 26.59 22.09 26.90
CA ASN A 37 25.73 23.13 27.48
C ASN A 37 26.45 24.47 27.67
N GLY A 38 27.68 24.62 27.16
CA GLY A 38 28.40 25.90 27.13
C GLY A 38 29.41 26.11 28.28
N LEU A 39 29.86 25.04 28.96
CA LEU A 39 30.96 25.14 29.92
C LEU A 39 32.29 25.38 29.20
N GLU A 40 32.93 26.53 29.43
CA GLU A 40 34.33 26.76 29.09
C GLU A 40 35.22 26.16 30.19
N PHE A 41 36.08 25.21 29.82
CA PHE A 41 36.98 24.56 30.77
C PHE A 41 38.08 25.54 31.23
N PRO A 42 38.10 25.99 32.50
CA PRO A 42 39.20 26.80 33.03
C PRO A 42 40.47 25.92 33.13
N THR A 43 41.64 26.54 33.27
CA THR A 43 42.96 25.86 33.34
C THR A 43 43.04 24.71 34.36
N VAL A 44 42.25 24.76 35.44
CA VAL A 44 42.19 23.70 36.46
C VAL A 44 41.45 22.44 35.96
N LEU A 45 40.55 22.58 34.99
CA LEU A 45 39.69 21.50 34.46
C LEU A 45 40.12 20.98 33.08
N GLU A 46 41.21 21.50 32.52
CA GLU A 46 41.73 21.09 31.21
C GLU A 46 42.06 19.58 31.16
N LYS A 47 42.53 19.01 32.29
CA LYS A 47 42.77 17.57 32.45
C LYS A 47 41.53 16.70 32.18
N TYR A 48 40.32 17.21 32.44
CA TYR A 48 39.08 16.47 32.19
C TYR A 48 38.65 16.54 30.73
N LYS A 49 39.04 17.60 30.01
CA LYS A 49 38.82 17.74 28.58
C LYS A 49 39.72 16.77 27.81
N THR A 50 41.02 16.73 28.12
CA THR A 50 41.97 15.80 27.49
C THR A 50 41.53 14.33 27.67
N LYS A 51 41.13 13.95 28.88
CA LYS A 51 40.62 12.60 29.16
C LYS A 51 39.30 12.28 28.47
N LEU A 52 38.46 13.29 28.23
CA LEU A 52 37.21 13.11 27.50
C LEU A 52 37.49 12.90 26.01
N ASP A 53 38.41 13.68 25.44
CA ASP A 53 38.78 13.59 24.03
C ASP A 53 39.50 12.25 23.73
N GLU A 54 40.45 11.82 24.58
CA GLU A 54 41.08 10.49 24.50
C GLU A 54 40.07 9.34 24.53
N TYR A 55 39.10 9.41 25.45
CA TYR A 55 38.06 8.39 25.58
C TYR A 55 37.09 8.36 24.40
N ILE A 56 36.84 9.52 23.78
CA ILE A 56 36.02 9.61 22.58
C ILE A 56 36.75 8.96 21.39
N GLU A 57 38.06 9.16 21.27
CA GLU A 57 38.87 8.52 20.23
C GLU A 57 38.84 6.98 20.37
N GLU A 58 38.99 6.45 21.58
CA GLU A 58 38.85 5.01 21.86
C GLU A 58 37.47 4.47 21.42
N LEU A 59 36.38 5.16 21.79
CA LEU A 59 35.02 4.75 21.43
C LEU A 59 34.73 4.85 19.92
N ILE A 60 35.38 5.77 19.20
CA ILE A 60 35.25 5.89 17.75
C ILE A 60 35.93 4.69 17.06
N VAL A 61 37.11 4.27 17.54
CA VAL A 61 37.81 3.09 17.01
C VAL A 61 36.95 1.83 17.19
N GLU A 62 36.48 1.57 18.40
CA GLU A 62 35.64 0.40 18.70
C GLU A 62 34.30 0.46 17.95
N GLY A 63 33.67 1.64 17.89
CA GLY A 63 32.44 1.86 17.15
C GLY A 63 32.57 1.58 15.65
N ASN A 64 33.71 1.97 15.06
CA ASN A 64 34.00 1.71 13.66
C ASN A 64 34.22 0.21 13.37
N GLU A 65 34.84 -0.54 14.28
CA GLU A 65 34.97 -2.00 14.17
C GLU A 65 33.60 -2.70 14.24
N VAL A 66 32.72 -2.25 15.14
CA VAL A 66 31.35 -2.75 15.24
C VAL A 66 30.56 -2.44 13.98
N LEU A 67 30.70 -1.24 13.40
CA LEU A 67 30.06 -0.87 12.14
C LEU A 67 30.60 -1.69 10.96
N ALA A 68 31.92 -1.93 10.89
CA ALA A 68 32.54 -2.76 9.87
C ALA A 68 32.06 -4.22 9.94
N SER A 69 31.96 -4.80 11.15
CA SER A 69 31.44 -6.16 11.33
C SER A 69 29.95 -6.28 10.97
N LYS A 70 29.13 -5.26 11.26
CA LYS A 70 27.72 -5.19 10.85
C LYS A 70 27.60 -5.08 9.32
N GLN A 71 28.45 -4.28 8.67
CA GLN A 71 28.47 -4.13 7.22
C GLN A 71 28.94 -5.42 6.52
N ALA A 72 29.96 -6.11 7.05
CA ALA A 72 30.41 -7.39 6.55
C ALA A 72 29.31 -8.47 6.63
N LYS A 73 28.60 -8.56 7.76
CA LYS A 73 27.44 -9.47 7.91
C LYS A 73 26.29 -9.12 6.96
N ALA A 74 26.07 -7.84 6.67
CA ALA A 74 25.05 -7.40 5.71
C ALA A 74 25.44 -7.74 4.27
N ALA A 75 26.72 -7.58 3.90
CA ALA A 75 27.23 -7.94 2.58
C ALA A 75 27.12 -9.44 2.30
N VAL A 76 27.42 -10.29 3.29
CA VAL A 76 27.26 -11.76 3.16
C VAL A 76 25.79 -12.15 2.97
N LYS A 77 24.84 -11.49 3.67
CA LYS A 77 23.40 -11.73 3.47
C LYS A 77 22.88 -11.24 2.12
N ALA A 78 23.48 -10.19 1.56
CA ALA A 78 23.11 -9.66 0.24
C ALA A 78 23.66 -10.49 -0.92
N ALA A 79 24.77 -11.23 -0.72
CA ALA A 79 25.38 -12.08 -1.72
C ALA A 79 24.74 -13.48 -1.87
N ALA A 80 23.82 -13.86 -0.97
CA ALA A 80 23.07 -15.10 -1.13
C ALA A 80 22.13 -15.00 -2.35
N PRO A 81 22.01 -16.05 -3.18
CA PRO A 81 21.11 -16.02 -4.33
C PRO A 81 19.68 -15.75 -3.86
N VAL A 82 19.12 -14.63 -4.29
CA VAL A 82 17.74 -14.24 -3.97
C VAL A 82 16.81 -15.10 -4.81
N ILE A 83 16.50 -16.30 -4.31
CA ILE A 83 15.49 -17.17 -4.91
C ILE A 83 14.17 -16.39 -4.94
N SER A 84 13.59 -16.27 -6.13
CA SER A 84 12.36 -15.51 -6.32
C SER A 84 11.22 -16.12 -5.53
N ILE A 85 10.24 -15.29 -5.14
CA ILE A 85 9.05 -15.77 -4.41
C ILE A 85 8.32 -16.85 -5.22
N GLN A 86 8.34 -16.75 -6.54
CA GLN A 86 7.74 -17.74 -7.45
C GLN A 86 8.47 -19.08 -7.41
N GLU A 87 9.81 -19.07 -7.44
CA GLU A 87 10.61 -20.30 -7.34
C GLU A 87 10.40 -21.00 -6.00
N ARG A 88 10.37 -20.26 -4.89
CA ARG A 88 10.06 -20.85 -3.57
C ARG A 88 8.65 -21.44 -3.51
N THR A 89 7.69 -20.79 -4.17
CA THR A 89 6.30 -21.27 -4.24
C THR A 89 6.18 -22.53 -5.09
N ARG A 90 6.95 -22.61 -6.18
CA ARG A 90 7.03 -23.79 -7.05
C ARG A 90 7.75 -24.95 -6.37
N GLU A 91 8.83 -24.69 -5.64
CA GLU A 91 9.57 -25.71 -4.89
C GLU A 91 8.69 -26.34 -3.80
N ALA A 92 7.98 -25.53 -3.03
CA ALA A 92 7.01 -26.04 -2.06
C ALA A 92 5.86 -26.84 -2.72
N ALA A 93 5.44 -26.46 -3.93
CA ALA A 93 4.45 -27.24 -4.67
C ALA A 93 5.01 -28.59 -5.14
N ARG A 94 6.30 -28.68 -5.48
CA ARG A 94 6.95 -29.94 -5.91
C ARG A 94 6.96 -31.00 -4.82
N GLU A 95 7.15 -30.61 -3.56
CA GLU A 95 7.05 -31.55 -2.44
C GLU A 95 5.68 -32.22 -2.38
N HIS A 96 4.61 -31.44 -2.59
CA HIS A 96 3.24 -31.97 -2.63
C HIS A 96 2.97 -32.79 -3.89
N ILE A 97 3.54 -32.41 -5.04
CA ILE A 97 3.45 -33.20 -6.28
C ILE A 97 4.08 -34.58 -6.05
N GLY A 98 5.30 -34.65 -5.51
CA GLY A 98 5.99 -35.91 -5.28
C GLY A 98 5.25 -36.83 -4.30
N PHE A 99 4.58 -36.28 -3.29
CA PHE A 99 3.70 -37.08 -2.42
C PHE A 99 2.50 -37.66 -3.18
N ILE A 100 1.83 -36.86 -4.03
CA ILE A 100 0.70 -37.32 -4.83
C ILE A 100 1.15 -38.37 -5.86
N GLU A 101 2.33 -38.22 -6.46
CA GLU A 101 2.94 -39.23 -7.35
C GLU A 101 3.18 -40.56 -6.65
N GLY A 102 3.71 -40.54 -5.42
CA GLY A 102 3.87 -41.76 -4.62
C GLY A 102 2.54 -42.49 -4.37
N GLU A 103 1.48 -41.74 -4.08
CA GLU A 103 0.13 -42.32 -3.92
C GLU A 103 -0.45 -42.86 -5.25
N ILE A 104 -0.09 -42.25 -6.39
CA ILE A 104 -0.43 -42.78 -7.72
C ILE A 104 0.28 -44.11 -7.98
N ASP A 105 1.57 -44.20 -7.66
CA ASP A 105 2.35 -45.44 -7.80
C ASP A 105 1.78 -46.56 -6.92
N ASP A 106 1.45 -46.26 -5.68
CA ASP A 106 0.78 -47.19 -4.76
C ASP A 106 -0.61 -47.59 -5.28
N PHE A 107 -1.35 -46.68 -5.92
CA PHE A 107 -2.62 -46.99 -6.58
C PHE A 107 -2.43 -47.96 -7.76
N ILE A 108 -1.38 -47.81 -8.55
CA ILE A 108 -1.05 -48.70 -9.66
C ILE A 108 -0.62 -50.08 -9.12
N ALA A 109 0.27 -50.12 -8.12
CA ALA A 109 0.79 -51.34 -7.50
C ALA A 109 -0.32 -52.16 -6.80
N SER A 110 -1.27 -51.49 -6.15
CA SER A 110 -2.43 -52.11 -5.48
C SER A 110 -3.54 -52.60 -6.42
N GLY A 111 -3.36 -52.44 -7.75
CA GLY A 111 -4.34 -52.87 -8.74
C GLY A 111 -5.57 -51.94 -8.83
N CYS A 112 -5.35 -50.64 -8.61
CA CYS A 112 -6.36 -49.58 -8.70
C CYS A 112 -7.49 -49.73 -7.67
N LYS A 113 -7.13 -49.93 -6.39
CA LYS A 113 -8.05 -50.12 -5.27
C LYS A 113 -7.86 -49.12 -4.11
N SER A 114 -6.96 -48.13 -4.23
CA SER A 114 -6.74 -47.15 -3.16
C SER A 114 -7.97 -46.25 -2.93
N LYS A 115 -8.14 -45.82 -1.68
CA LYS A 115 -9.17 -44.87 -1.21
C LYS A 115 -8.63 -43.45 -1.04
N PHE A 116 -7.42 -43.17 -1.52
CA PHE A 116 -6.79 -41.86 -1.37
C PHE A 116 -7.68 -40.74 -1.92
N SER A 117 -7.93 -39.72 -1.09
CA SER A 117 -8.56 -38.46 -1.49
C SER A 117 -7.52 -37.34 -1.41
N THR A 118 -7.30 -36.67 -2.52
CA THR A 118 -6.36 -35.54 -2.58
C THR A 118 -6.90 -34.37 -1.76
N PHE A 119 -8.22 -34.17 -1.73
CA PHE A 119 -8.86 -33.15 -0.93
C PHE A 119 -8.57 -33.28 0.56
N GLU A 120 -8.71 -34.48 1.14
CA GLU A 120 -8.43 -34.71 2.57
C GLU A 120 -6.97 -34.46 2.93
N TYR A 121 -6.05 -34.86 2.04
CA TYR A 121 -4.62 -34.58 2.18
C TYR A 121 -4.33 -33.07 2.17
N LEU A 122 -4.86 -32.34 1.18
CA LEU A 122 -4.70 -30.88 1.05
C LEU A 122 -5.28 -30.15 2.27
N GLN A 123 -6.39 -30.63 2.80
CA GLN A 123 -7.04 -30.08 3.98
C GLN A 123 -6.21 -30.32 5.26
N LYS A 124 -5.70 -31.53 5.47
CA LYS A 124 -4.91 -31.90 6.65
C LYS A 124 -3.60 -31.12 6.75
N ILE A 125 -2.93 -30.93 5.62
CA ILE A 125 -1.67 -30.18 5.56
C ILE A 125 -1.91 -28.67 5.54
N GLY A 126 -3.10 -28.22 5.13
CA GLY A 126 -3.41 -26.80 5.03
C GLY A 126 -2.64 -26.13 3.88
N VAL A 127 -2.51 -26.83 2.76
CA VAL A 127 -1.77 -26.37 1.57
C VAL A 127 -2.39 -25.06 1.07
N LYS A 128 -1.57 -24.05 0.74
CA LYS A 128 -2.10 -22.77 0.24
C LYS A 128 -2.70 -22.97 -1.17
N GLY A 129 -3.86 -22.36 -1.43
CA GLY A 129 -4.53 -22.47 -2.74
C GLY A 129 -3.73 -21.94 -3.94
N GLY A 130 -2.69 -21.14 -3.70
CA GLY A 130 -1.76 -20.69 -4.74
C GLY A 130 -0.89 -21.82 -5.31
N TYR A 131 -0.64 -22.88 -4.55
CA TYR A 131 0.15 -24.03 -5.02
C TYR A 131 -0.63 -24.90 -6.02
N MET A 132 -1.97 -24.89 -5.97
CA MET A 132 -2.83 -25.75 -6.80
C MET A 132 -2.63 -25.54 -8.30
N THR A 133 -2.29 -24.32 -8.72
CA THR A 133 -2.02 -24.02 -10.14
C THR A 133 -0.87 -24.88 -10.66
N TYR A 134 0.22 -24.99 -9.90
CA TYR A 134 1.39 -25.78 -10.30
C TYR A 134 1.12 -27.28 -10.25
N ILE A 135 0.30 -27.74 -9.30
CA ILE A 135 -0.10 -29.14 -9.21
C ILE A 135 -0.98 -29.52 -10.42
N ILE A 136 -1.93 -28.66 -10.80
CA ILE A 136 -2.78 -28.87 -11.97
C ILE A 136 -1.95 -28.85 -13.26
N GLU A 137 -1.01 -27.91 -13.41
CA GLU A 137 -0.11 -27.85 -14.58
C GLU A 137 0.74 -29.12 -14.74
N HIS A 138 1.09 -29.79 -13.64
CA HIS A 138 1.87 -31.03 -13.67
C HIS A 138 1.03 -32.26 -14.05
N PHE A 139 -0.16 -32.41 -13.47
CA PHE A 139 -0.99 -33.61 -13.68
C PHE A 139 -1.93 -33.54 -14.89
N GLN A 140 -2.22 -32.35 -15.41
CA GLN A 140 -3.11 -32.17 -16.56
C GLN A 140 -2.56 -32.83 -17.85
N PRO A 141 -1.27 -32.68 -18.23
CA PRO A 141 -0.73 -33.35 -19.41
C PRO A 141 -0.74 -34.87 -19.27
N ILE A 142 -0.36 -35.40 -18.11
CA ILE A 142 -0.34 -36.84 -17.83
C ILE A 142 -1.76 -37.43 -17.95
N TYR A 143 -2.77 -36.71 -17.44
CA TYR A 143 -4.16 -37.11 -17.60
C TYR A 143 -4.58 -37.20 -19.08
N GLU A 144 -4.15 -36.24 -19.91
CA GLU A 144 -4.43 -36.20 -21.34
C GLU A 144 -3.73 -37.34 -22.09
N GLU A 145 -2.45 -37.59 -21.80
CA GLU A 145 -1.68 -38.71 -22.37
C GLU A 145 -2.35 -40.08 -22.12
N ILE A 146 -2.82 -40.33 -20.89
CA ILE A 146 -3.48 -41.61 -20.56
C ILE A 146 -4.84 -41.72 -21.28
N GLN A 147 -5.54 -40.60 -21.52
CA GLN A 147 -6.75 -40.61 -22.33
C GLN A 147 -6.46 -40.96 -23.79
N GLU A 148 -5.44 -40.35 -24.38
CA GLU A 148 -5.01 -40.63 -25.76
C GLU A 148 -4.57 -42.10 -25.91
N ALA A 149 -3.82 -42.62 -24.92
CA ALA A 149 -3.42 -44.01 -24.84
C ALA A 149 -4.60 -45.00 -24.69
N LEU A 150 -5.75 -44.55 -24.19
CA LEU A 150 -6.98 -45.34 -24.13
C LEU A 150 -7.75 -45.30 -25.46
N ARG A 151 -7.78 -44.15 -26.13
CA ARG A 151 -8.42 -43.96 -27.44
C ARG A 151 -7.65 -44.64 -28.56
N GLY A 152 -6.33 -44.78 -28.41
CA GLY A 152 -5.44 -45.36 -29.42
C GLY A 152 -5.06 -44.38 -30.51
N GLU A 153 -4.99 -43.09 -30.18
CA GLU A 153 -4.66 -42.01 -31.13
C GLU A 153 -3.13 -41.92 -31.39
N ASP A 154 -2.29 -42.34 -30.43
CA ASP A 154 -0.83 -42.36 -30.53
C ASP A 154 -0.27 -43.75 -30.22
N GLU A 155 0.48 -44.32 -31.17
CA GLU A 155 1.10 -45.65 -31.07
C GLU A 155 2.16 -45.72 -29.95
N GLN A 156 2.94 -44.65 -29.72
CA GLN A 156 3.97 -44.61 -28.68
C GLN A 156 3.34 -44.59 -27.28
N LEU A 157 2.25 -43.84 -27.12
CA LEU A 157 1.51 -43.81 -25.85
C LEU A 157 0.81 -45.15 -25.57
N VAL A 158 0.29 -45.81 -26.61
CA VAL A 158 -0.32 -47.13 -26.45
C VAL A 158 0.71 -48.17 -25.98
N GLU A 159 1.92 -48.15 -26.55
CA GLU A 159 3.05 -48.99 -26.13
C GLU A 159 3.50 -48.67 -24.70
N GLY A 160 3.70 -47.38 -24.38
CA GLY A 160 4.14 -46.92 -23.07
C GLY A 160 3.20 -47.32 -21.93
N TYR A 161 1.88 -47.35 -22.18
CA TYR A 161 0.88 -47.78 -21.21
C TYR A 161 0.42 -49.24 -21.37
N SER A 162 1.13 -50.06 -22.15
CA SER A 162 0.76 -51.46 -22.44
C SER A 162 0.71 -52.36 -21.19
N PHE A 163 1.49 -52.04 -20.16
CA PHE A 163 1.49 -52.74 -18.86
C PHE A 163 0.16 -52.61 -18.09
N LEU A 164 -0.71 -51.66 -18.48
CA LEU A 164 -2.04 -51.47 -17.91
C LEU A 164 -3.14 -52.03 -18.84
N THR A 165 -3.95 -52.94 -18.30
CA THR A 165 -5.17 -53.40 -18.97
C THR A 165 -6.16 -52.24 -19.19
N LYS A 166 -7.00 -52.30 -20.24
CA LYS A 166 -8.02 -51.27 -20.55
C LYS A 166 -8.89 -50.88 -19.34
N PRO A 167 -9.36 -51.82 -18.48
CA PRO A 167 -10.10 -51.46 -17.26
C PRO A 167 -9.27 -50.68 -16.24
N ARG A 168 -7.98 -51.01 -16.09
CA ARG A 168 -7.07 -50.29 -15.18
C ARG A 168 -6.74 -48.90 -15.69
N LYS A 169 -6.53 -48.72 -17.00
CA LYS A 169 -6.37 -47.39 -17.63
C LYS A 169 -7.56 -46.48 -17.32
N ARG A 170 -8.80 -46.97 -17.45
CA ARG A 170 -10.02 -46.20 -17.10
C ARG A 170 -10.06 -45.80 -15.62
N LYS A 171 -9.65 -46.68 -14.71
CA LYS A 171 -9.57 -46.36 -13.28
C LYS A 171 -8.49 -45.33 -12.97
N LEU A 172 -7.35 -45.40 -13.65
CA LEU A 172 -6.27 -44.44 -13.51
C LEU A 172 -6.69 -43.04 -14.00
N ILE A 173 -7.36 -42.97 -15.16
CA ILE A 173 -7.96 -41.72 -15.66
C ILE A 173 -8.93 -41.14 -14.64
N ALA A 174 -9.81 -41.97 -14.05
CA ALA A 174 -10.73 -41.50 -13.02
C ALA A 174 -10.00 -40.97 -11.77
N PHE A 175 -8.89 -41.59 -11.38
CA PHE A 175 -8.07 -41.14 -10.26
C PHE A 175 -7.42 -39.78 -10.53
N TYR A 176 -6.79 -39.60 -11.69
CA TYR A 176 -6.25 -38.30 -12.12
C TYR A 176 -7.33 -37.22 -12.25
N ALA A 177 -8.52 -37.56 -12.78
CA ALA A 177 -9.64 -36.64 -12.82
C ALA A 177 -10.08 -36.19 -11.42
N ASN A 178 -10.08 -37.11 -10.45
CA ASN A 178 -10.38 -36.77 -9.05
C ASN A 178 -9.32 -35.85 -8.44
N ILE A 179 -8.02 -36.13 -8.66
CA ILE A 179 -6.92 -35.25 -8.21
C ILE A 179 -7.10 -33.83 -8.76
N LEU A 180 -7.37 -33.70 -10.06
CA LEU A 180 -7.56 -32.40 -10.71
C LEU A 180 -8.80 -31.66 -10.19
N ASN A 181 -9.90 -32.38 -9.95
CA ASN A 181 -11.13 -31.80 -9.40
C ASN A 181 -10.93 -31.34 -7.96
N ASP A 182 -10.31 -32.17 -7.10
CA ASP A 182 -9.99 -31.84 -5.71
C ASP A 182 -9.09 -30.59 -5.63
N CYS A 183 -8.07 -30.50 -6.48
CA CYS A 183 -7.20 -29.32 -6.57
C CYS A 183 -7.97 -28.05 -6.96
N ARG A 184 -8.92 -28.16 -7.91
CA ARG A 184 -9.76 -27.04 -8.36
C ARG A 184 -10.75 -26.60 -7.27
N GLU A 185 -11.31 -27.53 -6.52
CA GLU A 185 -12.21 -27.24 -5.41
C GLU A 185 -11.47 -26.56 -4.26
N TRP A 186 -10.32 -27.10 -3.86
CA TRP A 186 -9.46 -26.50 -2.84
C TRP A 186 -9.01 -25.08 -3.19
N GLN A 187 -8.70 -24.84 -4.48
CA GLN A 187 -8.37 -23.50 -4.97
C GLN A 187 -9.53 -22.50 -4.77
N LYS A 188 -10.79 -22.93 -4.98
CA LYS A 188 -11.98 -22.09 -4.75
C LYS A 188 -12.20 -21.84 -3.26
N GLU A 189 -12.11 -22.87 -2.43
CA GLU A 189 -12.31 -22.76 -0.98
C GLU A 189 -11.26 -21.84 -0.33
N SER A 190 -9.99 -21.99 -0.71
CA SER A 190 -8.89 -21.16 -0.22
C SER A 190 -9.07 -19.68 -0.57
N ARG A 191 -9.68 -19.35 -1.72
CA ARG A 191 -10.05 -17.98 -2.09
C ARG A 191 -11.20 -17.45 -1.24
N GLY A 192 -12.20 -18.28 -0.93
CA GLY A 192 -13.36 -17.92 -0.10
C GLY A 192 -13.00 -17.58 1.35
N LYS A 193 -11.98 -18.22 1.91
CA LYS A 193 -11.51 -17.96 3.29
C LYS A 193 -10.78 -16.61 3.46
N ARG A 194 -10.53 -15.86 2.37
CA ARG A 194 -9.85 -14.55 2.45
C ARG A 194 -10.79 -13.49 3.01
N LYS A 195 -10.70 -13.23 4.32
CA LYS A 195 -11.43 -12.15 5.00
C LYS A 195 -11.26 -10.82 4.25
N SER A 196 -12.36 -10.25 3.77
CA SER A 196 -12.34 -8.93 3.14
C SER A 196 -11.79 -7.92 4.15
N ARG A 197 -10.81 -7.11 3.72
CA ARG A 197 -10.21 -6.11 4.63
C ARG A 197 -11.32 -5.12 5.01
N LYS A 198 -11.60 -5.00 6.31
CA LYS A 198 -12.48 -3.95 6.83
C LYS A 198 -11.94 -2.60 6.34
N ARG A 199 -12.73 -1.86 5.57
CA ARG A 199 -12.36 -0.52 5.10
C ARG A 199 -12.30 0.40 6.32
N LYS A 200 -11.15 1.02 6.59
CA LYS A 200 -11.06 2.08 7.58
C LYS A 200 -11.90 3.27 7.10
N VAL A 201 -12.76 3.83 7.96
CA VAL A 201 -13.49 5.07 7.68
C VAL A 201 -12.45 6.15 7.43
N LYS A 202 -12.48 6.78 6.25
CA LYS A 202 -11.50 7.80 5.90
C LYS A 202 -11.78 9.05 6.72
N THR A 203 -10.74 9.66 7.29
CA THR A 203 -10.90 10.94 7.97
C THR A 203 -11.23 12.06 6.95
N PRO A 204 -11.86 13.17 7.36
CA PRO A 204 -12.15 14.29 6.45
C PRO A 204 -10.91 14.80 5.70
N LYS A 205 -9.75 14.81 6.37
CA LYS A 205 -8.45 15.16 5.77
C LYS A 205 -8.05 14.19 4.66
N ASP A 206 -8.25 12.90 4.87
CA ASP A 206 -7.91 11.88 3.87
C ASP A 206 -8.82 11.92 2.63
N LEU A 207 -10.08 12.33 2.81
CA LEU A 207 -11.04 12.47 1.72
C LEU A 207 -10.69 13.64 0.79
N VAL A 208 -10.18 14.72 1.37
CA VAL A 208 -9.90 15.98 0.67
C VAL A 208 -8.47 16.06 0.13
N LYS A 209 -7.58 15.14 0.52
CA LYS A 209 -6.16 15.10 0.12
C LYS A 209 -5.91 15.21 -1.39
N SER A 210 -6.84 14.74 -2.21
CA SER A 210 -6.71 14.75 -3.67
C SER A 210 -7.39 15.93 -4.37
N LEU A 211 -8.01 16.84 -3.60
CA LEU A 211 -8.66 18.02 -4.14
C LEU A 211 -7.59 19.01 -4.62
N LYS A 212 -7.71 19.47 -5.87
CA LYS A 212 -6.86 20.52 -6.43
C LYS A 212 -7.64 21.83 -6.34
N PHE A 213 -7.08 22.85 -5.71
CA PHE A 213 -7.65 24.19 -5.59
C PHE A 213 -6.50 25.19 -5.51
N LYS A 214 -6.81 26.47 -5.70
CA LYS A 214 -5.88 27.59 -5.55
C LYS A 214 -5.98 28.15 -4.14
N GLU A 215 -4.87 28.23 -3.40
CA GLU A 215 -4.86 28.65 -1.99
C GLU A 215 -5.18 30.13 -1.82
N SER A 216 -4.62 30.98 -2.67
CA SER A 216 -4.92 32.41 -2.73
C SER A 216 -4.78 32.93 -4.14
N ASP A 217 -5.54 33.98 -4.44
CA ASP A 217 -5.44 34.71 -5.69
C ASP A 217 -5.18 36.19 -5.44
N THR A 218 -4.07 36.69 -5.97
CA THR A 218 -3.62 38.08 -5.80
C THR A 218 -4.35 39.05 -6.72
N GLU A 219 -4.89 38.56 -7.83
CA GLU A 219 -5.59 39.37 -8.84
C GLU A 219 -6.96 39.81 -8.32
N PHE A 220 -7.74 38.89 -7.76
CA PHE A 220 -9.04 39.18 -7.17
C PHE A 220 -9.02 39.36 -5.63
N LYS A 221 -7.84 39.26 -4.99
CA LYS A 221 -7.62 39.39 -3.53
C LYS A 221 -8.50 38.44 -2.69
N ILE A 222 -8.62 37.18 -3.10
CA ILE A 222 -9.41 36.16 -2.40
C ILE A 222 -8.52 35.07 -1.84
N GLU A 223 -8.81 34.63 -0.62
CA GLU A 223 -8.21 33.45 0.01
C GLU A 223 -9.18 32.27 0.03
N SER A 224 -8.68 31.07 -0.23
CA SER A 224 -9.50 29.86 -0.22
C SER A 224 -9.79 29.38 1.19
N VAL A 225 -11.04 29.03 1.45
CA VAL A 225 -11.45 28.35 2.68
C VAL A 225 -10.84 26.94 2.73
N LYS A 226 -10.52 26.47 3.94
CA LYS A 226 -10.04 25.11 4.18
C LYS A 226 -11.00 24.07 3.58
N PRO A 227 -10.50 23.15 2.73
CA PRO A 227 -11.34 22.25 1.98
C PRO A 227 -11.93 21.12 2.85
N GLU A 228 -11.44 20.92 4.08
CA GLU A 228 -12.04 20.04 5.09
C GLU A 228 -13.48 20.42 5.44
N ASN A 229 -13.80 21.72 5.34
CA ASN A 229 -15.11 22.23 5.69
C ASN A 229 -16.20 21.88 4.68
N ILE A 230 -15.81 21.46 3.46
CA ILE A 230 -16.73 21.04 2.40
C ILE A 230 -17.50 19.78 2.82
N ILE A 231 -16.88 18.91 3.62
CA ILE A 231 -17.51 17.65 4.03
C ILE A 231 -18.66 17.97 5.00
N GLY A 232 -19.87 17.55 4.59
CA GLY A 232 -21.12 17.85 5.30
C GLY A 232 -21.60 19.28 5.14
N ALA A 233 -21.10 20.03 4.16
CA ALA A 233 -21.59 21.37 3.86
C ALA A 233 -22.90 21.32 3.08
N THR A 234 -23.82 22.24 3.40
CA THR A 234 -25.09 22.44 2.68
C THR A 234 -24.91 23.32 1.45
N GLN A 235 -23.99 24.29 1.49
CA GLN A 235 -23.66 25.13 0.32
C GLN A 235 -22.16 25.41 0.20
N VAL A 236 -21.64 25.32 -1.03
CA VAL A 236 -20.22 25.56 -1.34
C VAL A 236 -20.14 26.46 -2.56
N TRP A 237 -19.35 27.52 -2.44
CA TRP A 237 -19.14 28.54 -3.46
C TRP A 237 -17.72 28.46 -3.96
N VAL A 238 -17.56 28.26 -5.26
CA VAL A 238 -16.25 28.10 -5.91
C VAL A 238 -16.16 29.08 -7.07
N PHE A 239 -15.06 29.82 -7.14
CA PHE A 239 -14.82 30.77 -8.22
C PHE A 239 -13.64 30.30 -9.07
N ASP A 240 -13.81 30.29 -10.39
CA ASP A 240 -12.73 30.00 -11.34
C ASP A 240 -12.09 31.31 -11.81
N THR A 241 -10.83 31.52 -11.47
CA THR A 241 -10.11 32.77 -11.80
C THR A 241 -9.87 32.92 -13.30
N LYS A 242 -9.72 31.80 -14.04
CA LYS A 242 -9.43 31.83 -15.48
C LYS A 242 -10.68 32.13 -16.30
N THR A 243 -11.79 31.50 -15.95
CA THR A 243 -13.02 31.58 -16.76
C THR A 243 -14.04 32.58 -16.21
N ARG A 244 -13.84 33.05 -14.97
CA ARG A 244 -14.72 33.95 -14.21
C ARG A 244 -16.13 33.37 -14.01
N PHE A 245 -16.22 32.05 -13.90
CA PHE A 245 -17.45 31.38 -13.49
C PHE A 245 -17.49 31.30 -11.96
N LEU A 246 -18.63 31.71 -11.40
CA LEU A 246 -18.98 31.44 -10.02
C LEU A 246 -19.90 30.22 -9.98
N HIS A 247 -19.44 29.19 -9.28
CA HIS A 247 -20.13 27.93 -9.09
C HIS A 247 -20.81 27.92 -7.72
N LYS A 248 -22.10 27.60 -7.71
CA LYS A 248 -22.88 27.37 -6.50
C LYS A 248 -23.24 25.88 -6.44
N TYR A 249 -22.77 25.21 -5.39
CA TYR A 249 -23.16 23.83 -5.08
C TYR A 249 -24.08 23.84 -3.87
N VAL A 250 -25.21 23.13 -3.96
CA VAL A 250 -26.21 22.98 -2.89
C VAL A 250 -26.43 21.50 -2.61
N SER A 251 -26.57 21.13 -1.35
CA SER A 251 -26.88 19.77 -0.90
C SER A 251 -27.79 19.80 0.33
N ASP A 252 -28.78 18.90 0.35
CA ASP A 252 -29.69 18.74 1.49
C ASP A 252 -29.13 17.82 2.58
N ILE A 253 -28.34 16.82 2.18
CA ILE A 253 -27.80 15.77 3.07
C ILE A 253 -26.39 16.14 3.56
N GLY A 254 -25.67 16.94 2.78
CA GLY A 254 -24.30 17.34 3.01
C GLY A 254 -23.37 16.85 1.89
N MET A 255 -22.44 17.69 1.46
CA MET A 255 -21.52 17.36 0.38
C MET A 255 -20.38 16.44 0.81
N SER A 256 -19.91 15.64 -0.14
CA SER A 256 -18.75 14.77 0.02
C SER A 256 -17.74 14.95 -1.12
N VAL A 257 -16.49 14.54 -0.91
CA VAL A 257 -15.41 14.69 -1.90
C VAL A 257 -14.85 13.31 -2.26
N LYS A 258 -14.75 13.03 -3.56
CA LYS A 258 -14.03 11.87 -4.10
C LYS A 258 -13.01 12.34 -5.13
N GLY A 259 -11.73 12.29 -4.77
CA GLY A 259 -10.66 12.73 -5.66
C GLY A 259 -10.69 14.26 -5.81
N SER A 260 -10.95 14.75 -7.01
CA SER A 260 -11.12 16.18 -7.31
C SER A 260 -12.59 16.55 -7.59
N THR A 261 -13.54 15.70 -7.22
CA THR A 261 -14.95 15.84 -7.57
C THR A 261 -15.82 15.88 -6.32
N LEU A 262 -16.66 16.91 -6.21
CA LEU A 262 -17.76 17.03 -5.27
C LEU A 262 -18.86 16.01 -5.62
N LYS A 263 -19.42 15.40 -4.59
CA LYS A 263 -20.51 14.42 -4.66
C LYS A 263 -21.63 14.85 -3.73
N GLU A 264 -22.81 14.28 -3.99
CA GLU A 264 -24.01 14.47 -3.18
C GLU A 264 -24.50 15.93 -3.19
N PHE A 265 -24.30 16.64 -4.30
CA PHE A 265 -24.92 17.94 -4.56
C PHE A 265 -26.17 17.74 -5.44
N ASP A 266 -27.14 18.62 -5.29
CA ASP A 266 -28.39 18.65 -6.07
C ASP A 266 -28.10 19.30 -7.44
N GLU A 267 -28.36 18.57 -8.53
CA GLU A 267 -28.11 19.03 -9.90
C GLU A 267 -29.07 20.15 -10.34
N ASP A 268 -30.27 20.22 -9.76
CA ASP A 268 -31.28 21.21 -10.13
C ASP A 268 -31.01 22.56 -9.45
N GLN A 269 -30.56 22.52 -8.19
CA GLN A 269 -30.27 23.74 -7.42
C GLN A 269 -28.83 24.25 -7.59
N SER A 270 -27.95 23.43 -8.17
CA SER A 270 -26.55 23.78 -8.38
C SER A 270 -26.29 24.24 -9.81
N PHE A 271 -25.74 25.43 -9.95
CA PHE A 271 -25.47 26.04 -11.25
C PHE A 271 -24.28 26.99 -11.17
N LYS A 272 -23.76 27.37 -12.34
CA LYS A 272 -22.71 28.36 -12.48
C LYS A 272 -23.17 29.51 -13.35
N LYS A 273 -22.73 30.71 -12.99
CA LYS A 273 -22.93 31.94 -13.76
C LYS A 273 -21.59 32.59 -14.06
N LYS A 274 -21.46 33.16 -15.26
CA LYS A 274 -20.28 33.94 -15.63
C LYS A 274 -20.41 35.35 -15.08
N ILE A 275 -19.40 35.81 -14.37
CA ILE A 275 -19.35 37.15 -13.81
C ILE A 275 -18.61 38.06 -14.79
N ARG A 276 -19.14 39.26 -15.05
CA ARG A 276 -18.41 40.28 -15.83
C ARG A 276 -17.36 40.93 -14.94
N GLU A 277 -16.24 41.28 -15.56
CA GLU A 277 -15.11 41.96 -14.90
C GLU A 277 -15.53 43.14 -14.03
N SER A 278 -16.40 43.99 -14.57
CA SER A 278 -16.80 45.26 -13.97
C SER A 278 -17.50 45.17 -12.61
N TYR A 279 -18.03 44.00 -12.25
CA TYR A 279 -18.66 43.78 -10.94
C TYR A 279 -18.12 42.54 -10.23
N CYS A 280 -16.97 42.02 -10.66
CA CYS A 280 -16.39 40.79 -10.13
C CYS A 280 -16.00 40.91 -8.66
N GLU A 281 -15.22 41.94 -8.33
CA GLU A 281 -14.77 42.20 -6.96
C GLU A 281 -15.94 42.37 -5.99
N ARG A 282 -16.93 43.19 -6.36
CA ARG A 282 -18.13 43.43 -5.54
C ARG A 282 -18.92 42.15 -5.26
N VAL A 283 -19.12 41.31 -6.28
CA VAL A 283 -19.86 40.05 -6.11
C VAL A 283 -19.09 39.08 -5.23
N LEU A 284 -17.76 39.03 -5.36
CA LEU A 284 -16.92 38.18 -4.52
C LEU A 284 -16.92 38.65 -3.06
N ASP A 285 -16.83 39.95 -2.80
CA ASP A 285 -16.96 40.53 -1.47
C ASP A 285 -18.34 40.25 -0.85
N ASP A 286 -19.41 40.34 -1.64
CA ASP A 286 -20.76 39.96 -1.21
C ASP A 286 -20.87 38.46 -0.90
N VAL A 287 -20.15 37.61 -1.62
CA VAL A 287 -20.14 36.17 -1.35
C VAL A 287 -19.33 35.86 -0.09
N VAL A 288 -18.20 36.52 0.14
CA VAL A 288 -17.37 36.31 1.34
C VAL A 288 -18.07 36.86 2.59
N ASN A 289 -18.56 38.10 2.54
CA ASN A 289 -19.05 38.83 3.72
C ASN A 289 -20.59 38.84 3.85
N GLY A 290 -21.34 38.51 2.80
CA GLY A 290 -22.79 38.63 2.79
C GLY A 290 -23.52 37.66 3.72
N GLY A 291 -24.69 38.05 4.21
CA GLY A 291 -25.61 37.12 4.89
C GLY A 291 -26.37 36.21 3.91
N LYS A 292 -27.08 35.19 4.43
CA LYS A 292 -27.88 34.24 3.62
C LYS A 292 -28.85 34.90 2.63
N VAL A 293 -29.40 36.06 2.98
CA VAL A 293 -30.33 36.84 2.13
C VAL A 293 -29.58 37.56 1.01
N LYS A 294 -28.41 38.15 1.30
CA LYS A 294 -27.58 38.83 0.31
C LYS A 294 -27.00 37.85 -0.71
N LEU A 295 -26.58 36.66 -0.27
CA LEU A 295 -26.07 35.59 -1.15
C LEU A 295 -27.09 35.13 -2.20
N ARG A 296 -28.38 35.07 -1.85
CA ARG A 296 -29.44 34.72 -2.81
C ARG A 296 -29.66 35.83 -3.84
N LYS A 297 -29.66 37.09 -3.38
CA LYS A 297 -29.81 38.26 -4.26
C LYS A 297 -28.61 38.43 -5.18
N SER A 298 -27.39 38.30 -4.65
CA SER A 298 -26.16 38.52 -5.42
C SER A 298 -25.97 37.55 -6.58
N ILE A 299 -26.54 36.35 -6.54
CA ILE A 299 -26.58 35.42 -7.68
C ILE A 299 -27.73 35.71 -8.65
N ALA A 300 -28.88 36.12 -8.14
CA ALA A 300 -30.05 36.43 -8.95
C ALA A 300 -29.80 37.68 -9.81
N ASP A 301 -29.10 38.68 -9.25
CA ASP A 301 -28.77 39.94 -9.90
C ASP A 301 -27.72 39.78 -11.03
N ILE A 302 -27.07 38.62 -11.13
CA ILE A 302 -26.14 38.33 -12.24
C ILE A 302 -26.98 38.02 -13.48
N ALA A 303 -26.94 38.94 -14.45
CA ALA A 303 -27.65 38.86 -15.73
C ALA A 303 -27.21 37.70 -16.66
N ALA A 304 -26.25 36.86 -16.24
CA ALA A 304 -25.73 35.76 -17.04
C ALA A 304 -26.65 34.52 -16.97
N LYS A 305 -26.72 33.78 -18.09
CA LYS A 305 -27.46 32.52 -18.19
C LYS A 305 -26.91 31.48 -17.21
N GLU A 306 -27.83 30.74 -16.58
CA GLU A 306 -27.51 29.61 -15.72
C GLU A 306 -27.05 28.43 -16.55
N VAL A 307 -25.88 27.89 -16.19
CA VAL A 307 -25.30 26.70 -16.81
C VAL A 307 -25.19 25.63 -15.72
N PRO A 308 -25.54 24.37 -16.00
CA PRO A 308 -25.38 23.28 -15.03
C PRO A 308 -23.90 23.14 -14.63
N VAL A 309 -23.67 22.82 -13.35
CA VAL A 309 -22.31 22.61 -12.82
C VAL A 309 -21.86 21.17 -12.97
N THR A 310 -20.57 21.01 -13.22
CA THR A 310 -19.90 19.72 -13.05
C THR A 310 -19.18 19.76 -11.71
N GLY A 311 -19.31 18.73 -10.89
CA GLY A 311 -18.72 18.71 -9.53
C GLY A 311 -17.18 18.72 -9.49
N ARG A 312 -16.47 18.87 -10.62
CA ARG A 312 -15.00 18.78 -10.69
C ARG A 312 -14.36 20.11 -10.33
N ILE A 313 -13.52 20.12 -9.30
CA ILE A 313 -12.72 21.27 -8.87
C ILE A 313 -11.31 21.18 -9.48
N GLY A 314 -10.86 22.27 -10.10
CA GLY A 314 -9.56 22.39 -10.76
C GLY A 314 -8.55 23.26 -10.00
N LYS A 315 -7.30 23.30 -10.47
CA LYS A 315 -6.22 24.10 -9.86
C LYS A 315 -6.47 25.61 -9.90
N GLU A 316 -7.21 26.10 -10.89
CA GLU A 316 -7.54 27.53 -11.06
C GLU A 316 -8.80 27.95 -10.28
N MET A 317 -9.36 27.04 -9.47
CA MET A 317 -10.58 27.29 -8.71
C MET A 317 -10.26 27.59 -7.25
N VAL A 318 -10.83 28.68 -6.73
CA VAL A 318 -10.73 29.15 -5.35
C VAL A 318 -12.03 28.82 -4.63
N ILE A 319 -11.95 28.24 -3.43
CA ILE A 319 -13.14 27.98 -2.60
C ILE A 319 -13.43 29.25 -1.80
N VAL A 320 -14.40 30.02 -2.25
CA VAL A 320 -14.70 31.36 -1.70
C VAL A 320 -15.44 31.25 -0.37
N ARG A 321 -16.42 30.33 -0.28
CA ARG A 321 -17.22 30.18 0.94
C ARG A 321 -17.83 28.79 1.08
N VAL A 322 -17.92 28.34 2.32
CA VAL A 322 -18.57 27.08 2.69
C VAL A 322 -19.57 27.35 3.80
N LEU A 323 -20.80 26.86 3.65
CA LEU A 323 -21.88 26.93 4.62
C LEU A 323 -22.26 25.50 5.02
N LYS A 324 -22.35 25.26 6.33
CA LYS A 324 -22.92 24.05 6.91
C LYS A 324 -24.35 24.37 7.32
#